data_AF-A0A926B097-F1
#
_entry.id   AF-A0A926B097-F1
#
_cell.length_a   1.000
_cell.length_b   1.000
_cell.length_c   1.000
_cell.angle_alpha   90.00
_cell.angle_beta   90.00
_cell.angle_gamma   90.00
#
_symmetry.space_group_name_H-M   'P 1'
#
loop_
_entity.id
_entity.type
_entity.pdbx_description
1 polymer ?
#
loop_
_entity_poly.entity_id
_entity_poly.type
_entity_poly.pdbx_seq_one_letter_code
_entity_poly.pdbx_strand_id
1 'polypeptide(L)' 'MTYKGWTITTREENSGVAVDYTDPNGKIYVEPFCFRTQEGARTYARDCIDLKIRQVARTSPMTVGVTQAVA' A
#
# COMPACT_ATOMS: atom_id res chain seq x y z
N MET A 1 4.46 4.04 -11.68
CA MET A 1 4.91 2.63 -11.88
C MET A 1 3.98 1.70 -11.11
N THR A 2 3.91 0.42 -11.46
CA THR A 2 3.07 -0.56 -10.75
C THR A 2 3.91 -1.46 -9.85
N TYR A 3 3.42 -1.78 -8.66
CA TYR A 3 4.06 -2.69 -7.71
C TYR A 3 3.00 -3.53 -6.99
N LYS A 4 3.01 -4.87 -7.17
CA LYS A 4 2.04 -5.80 -6.55
C LYS A 4 0.56 -5.40 -6.77
N GLY A 5 0.25 -4.84 -7.94
CA GLY A 5 -1.09 -4.36 -8.28
C GLY A 5 -1.41 -2.94 -7.78
N TRP A 6 -0.52 -2.33 -7.00
CA TRP A 6 -0.64 -0.94 -6.57
C TRP A 6 0.02 0.00 -7.58
N THR A 7 -0.54 1.20 -7.74
CA THR A 7 0.06 2.25 -8.58
C THR A 7 0.85 3.21 -7.71
N ILE A 8 2.14 3.38 -7.98
CA ILE A 8 3.02 4.35 -7.32
C ILE A 8 3.20 5.54 -8.26
N THR A 9 2.84 6.73 -7.78
CA THR A 9 2.95 8.00 -8.48
C THR A 9 3.92 8.90 -7.72
N THR A 10 4.93 9.41 -8.42
CA THR A 10 5.87 10.41 -7.85
C THR A 10 5.54 11.78 -8.41
N ARG A 11 5.55 12.79 -7.55
CA ARG A 11 5.25 14.18 -7.87
C ARG A 11 6.39 15.05 -7.35
N GLU A 12 6.92 15.92 -8.20
CA GLU A 12 7.96 16.86 -7.79
C GLU A 12 7.30 18.04 -7.07
N GLU A 13 7.71 18.29 -5.83
CA GLU A 13 7.18 19.40 -5.02
C GLU A 13 8.29 20.17 -4.34
N ASN A 14 8.30 21.48 -4.59
CA ASN A 14 9.30 22.44 -4.12
C ASN A 14 10.74 21.99 -4.43
N SER A 15 11.36 21.27 -3.48
CA SER A 15 12.76 20.80 -3.52
C SER A 15 12.89 19.31 -3.25
N GLY A 16 11.81 18.54 -3.42
CA GLY A 16 11.81 17.10 -3.22
C GLY A 16 10.77 16.37 -4.06
N VAL A 17 10.66 15.08 -3.83
CA VAL A 17 9.77 14.17 -4.53
C VAL A 17 8.76 13.65 -3.52
N ALA A 18 7.50 14.06 -3.65
CA ALA A 18 6.40 13.43 -2.94
C ALA A 18 5.98 12.14 -3.65
N VAL A 19 5.41 11.20 -2.89
CA VAL A 19 4.96 9.92 -3.41
C VAL A 19 3.56 9.60 -2.92
N ASP A 20 2.73 9.22 -3.88
CA ASP A 20 1.40 8.71 -3.65
C ASP A 20 1.36 7.26 -4.09
N TYR A 21 0.60 6.43 -3.40
CA TYR A 21 0.35 5.07 -3.85
C TYR A 21 -1.14 4.73 -3.76
N THR A 22 -1.65 4.11 -4.82
CA THR A 22 -3.06 3.77 -5.01
C THR A 22 -3.23 2.27 -4.93
N ASP A 23 -4.15 1.81 -4.10
CA ASP A 23 -4.46 0.39 -3.98
C ASP A 23 -5.21 -0.15 -5.21
N PRO A 24 -5.34 -1.48 -5.35
CA PRO A 24 -6.10 -2.09 -6.45
C PRO A 24 -7.58 -1.70 -6.47
N ASN A 25 -8.12 -1.16 -5.38
CA ASN A 25 -9.51 -0.70 -5.27
C ASN A 25 -9.66 0.80 -5.64
N GLY A 26 -8.57 1.47 -6.02
CA GLY A 26 -8.56 2.89 -6.37
C GLY A 26 -8.42 3.84 -5.19
N LYS A 27 -8.18 3.34 -3.96
CA LYS A 27 -7.93 4.19 -2.79
C LYS A 27 -6.52 4.75 -2.82
N ILE A 28 -6.44 6.09 -2.77
CA ILE A 28 -5.17 6.83 -2.79
C ILE A 28 -4.66 7.03 -1.36
N TYR A 29 -3.38 6.80 -1.17
CA TYR A 29 -2.63 7.12 0.04
C TYR A 29 -1.56 8.14 -0.31
N VAL A 30 -1.65 9.30 0.33
CA VAL A 30 -0.75 10.44 0.14
C VAL A 30 0.19 10.51 1.32
N GLU A 31 1.50 10.54 1.05
CA GLU A 31 2.51 10.72 2.10
C GLU A 31 2.79 12.21 2.33
N PRO A 32 2.84 12.68 3.59
CA PRO A 32 2.95 14.11 3.89
C PRO A 32 4.38 14.66 3.78
N PHE A 33 5.35 13.85 3.35
CA PHE A 33 6.76 14.23 3.32
C PHE A 33 7.41 13.95 1.96
N CYS A 34 8.42 14.74 1.65
CA CYS A 34 9.15 14.68 0.38
C CYS A 34 10.50 13.96 0.54
N PHE A 35 10.91 13.25 -0.51
CA PHE A 35 12.19 12.56 -0.62
C PHE A 35 13.18 13.36 -1.47
N ARG A 36 14.48 13.18 -1.25
CA ARG A 36 15.51 13.85 -2.07
C ARG A 36 15.61 13.29 -3.49
N THR A 37 15.22 12.04 -3.71
CA THR A 37 15.34 11.36 -5.00
C THR A 37 14.07 10.57 -5.31
N GLN A 38 13.78 10.42 -6.61
CA GLN A 38 12.66 9.60 -7.06
C GLN A 38 12.83 8.12 -6.64
N GLU A 39 14.05 7.63 -6.59
CA GLU A 39 14.33 6.25 -6.16
C GLU A 39 14.02 6.06 -4.67
N GLY A 40 14.42 7.01 -3.82
CA GLY A 40 14.10 6.97 -2.39
C GLY A 40 12.60 6.98 -2.13
N ALA A 41 11.87 7.85 -2.85
CA ALA A 41 10.41 7.89 -2.83
C ALA A 41 9.76 6.55 -3.23
N ARG A 42 10.25 5.94 -4.31
CA ARG A 42 9.72 4.64 -4.81
C ARG A 42 10.03 3.50 -3.86
N THR A 43 11.23 3.46 -3.28
CA THR A 43 11.61 2.43 -2.29
C THR A 43 10.72 2.52 -1.06
N TYR A 44 10.54 3.73 -0.52
CA TYR A 44 9.64 3.94 0.61
C TYR A 44 8.20 3.49 0.31
N ALA A 45 7.66 3.85 -0.86
CA ALA A 45 6.32 3.44 -1.25
C ALA A 45 6.16 1.91 -1.30
N ARG A 46 7.19 1.18 -1.77
CA ARG A 46 7.18 -0.30 -1.78
C ARG A 46 7.15 -0.87 -0.36
N ASP A 47 7.93 -0.32 0.57
CA ASP A 47 7.93 -0.75 1.97
C ASP A 47 6.55 -0.52 2.62
N CYS A 48 5.91 0.62 2.35
CA CYS A 48 4.56 0.91 2.82
C CYS A 48 3.51 -0.03 2.25
N ILE A 49 3.58 -0.33 0.95
CA ILE A 49 2.68 -1.29 0.30
C ILE A 49 2.85 -2.68 0.92
N ASP A 50 4.09 -3.12 1.16
CA ASP A 50 4.37 -4.41 1.77
C ASP A 50 3.83 -4.51 3.19
N LEU A 51 3.97 -3.45 3.99
CA LEU A 51 3.39 -3.38 5.32
C LEU A 51 1.86 -3.45 5.26
N LYS A 52 1.21 -2.74 4.33
CA LYS A 52 -0.25 -2.75 4.18
C LYS A 52 -0.78 -4.12 3.75
N ILE A 53 -0.14 -4.77 2.78
CA ILE A 53 -0.50 -6.13 2.35
C ILE A 53 -0.38 -7.10 3.52
N ARG A 54 0.71 -7.02 4.30
CA ARG A 54 0.90 -7.86 5.50
C ARG A 54 -0.16 -7.59 6.58
N GLN A 55 -0.55 -6.32 6.78
CA GLN A 55 -1.60 -5.97 7.74
C GLN A 55 -2.94 -6.57 7.33
N VAL A 56 -3.35 -6.44 6.06
CA VAL A 56 -4.60 -7.02 5.54
C VAL A 56 -4.62 -8.54 5.67
N ALA A 57 -3.50 -9.20 5.38
CA ALA A 57 -3.36 -10.64 5.55
C ALA A 57 -3.51 -11.09 7.02
N ARG A 58 -3.13 -10.24 7.98
CA ARG A 58 -3.26 -10.51 9.42
C ARG A 58 -4.64 -10.16 9.98
N THR A 59 -5.34 -9.19 9.39
CA THR A 59 -6.68 -8.75 9.82
C THR A 59 -7.81 -9.44 9.09
N SER A 60 -7.54 -10.38 8.18
CA SER A 60 -8.55 -11.29 7.67
C SER A 60 -8.70 -12.44 8.67
N PRO A 61 -9.68 -12.42 9.61
CA PRO A 61 -10.02 -13.64 10.32
C PRO A 61 -10.49 -14.64 9.26
N MET A 62 -9.94 -15.85 9.34
CA MET A 62 -10.55 -17.00 8.68
C MET A 62 -12.05 -16.96 8.96
N THR A 63 -12.87 -16.99 7.91
CA THR A 63 -14.24 -17.47 8.04
C THR A 63 -14.15 -18.90 8.57
N VAL A 64 -14.23 -19.03 9.90
CA VAL A 64 -14.41 -20.33 10.55
C VAL A 64 -15.83 -20.77 10.21
N GLY A 65 -15.95 -21.50 9.10
CA GLY A 65 -17.14 -22.29 8.82
C GLY A 65 -17.21 -23.44 9.83
N VAL A 66 -17.73 -23.17 11.03
CA VAL A 66 -18.32 -24.22 11.86
C VAL A 66 -19.74 -24.43 11.36
N THR A 67 -19.89 -25.36 10.42
CA THR A 67 -21.18 -26.00 10.21
C THR A 67 -21.34 -27.02 11.33
N GLN A 68 -21.99 -26.62 12.41
CA GLN A 68 -22.47 -27.56 13.42
C GLN A 68 -23.66 -28.30 12.81
N ALA A 69 -23.42 -29.50 12.27
CA ALA A 69 -24.49 -30.41 11.90
C ALA A 69 -25.13 -30.94 13.19
N VAL A 70 -26.35 -30.48 13.44
CA VAL A 70 -27.31 -31.12 14.33
C VAL A 70 -27.85 -32.38 13.64
N ALA A 71 -27.60 -33.55 14.21
CA ALA A 71 -28.47 -34.73 14.20
C ALA A 71 -27.87 -35.79 15.12
#